data_AF-B4MLI5-F1
#
_entry.id   AF-B4MLI5-F1
#
_cell.length_a   1.000
_cell.length_b   1.000
_cell.length_c   1.000
_cell.angle_alpha   90.00
_cell.angle_beta   90.00
_cell.angle_gamma   90.00
#
_symmetry.space_group_name_H-M   'P 1'
#
loop_
_entity.id
_entity.type
_entity.pdbx_description
1 polymer ?
#
loop_
_entity_poly.entity_id
_entity_poly.type
_entity_poly.pdbx_seq_one_letter_code
_entity_poly.pdbx_strand_id
1 'polypeptide(L)'
;MQYSWLPQERRQIIIREKPPVIISQKRFSRIQSNATQATKLEQQLRNEQRSQYEEQLRLGGEELLRQFGGRKLCITEEEECVRELSQQQKHKEEAARQSLEDSKASREEEQRRQRERIAKAQQLLEQLRPGPRELQCARLQSEVLGSINAQREVQMEFAKAKQLANERDKCIFQEQVINGIKEAQKNRSERCQQLGEHKRELLKAIAEREKERKLAKADEMATARQERERNQQQLKEHLTKMKETQTAKRHQRREEALASLAMSEQVQQRLQMLDEVEDTQCEVHNQAKGHLEQLKRDHARNRIQQRLRRNDQLAQNLAPRLHYSAGQDHARYERQLEEMRKARSAEQAKRQQQRQEAKTQRLNIQKQEKELVKASKQQAAQERQQAIELRLKNDLIQVQFKREQHQEHLRRMHELRQQLDKQVQQRHEEETRPGRNYNREAQLECLREDVFFFDYARQLMDEAQAKGHPLKPFIRAVGQYKNDNRIGAGIRIPPHLVTRLTMGRRTEGDSQAEKQPSETDDKEKTMSQEEAEHKKKITENLKKIEDFILAEAKLKEKK
;
A
#
# COMPACT_ATOMS: atom_id res chain seq x y z
N MET A 1 -122.73 74.48 68.62
CA MET A 1 -122.70 74.80 70.07
C MET A 1 -121.24 74.83 70.49
N GLN A 2 -120.53 75.95 70.36
CA GLN A 2 -120.57 77.14 71.23
C GLN A 2 -120.17 76.85 72.68
N TYR A 3 -118.97 77.35 73.03
CA TYR A 3 -118.54 77.93 74.33
C TYR A 3 -118.66 77.00 75.55
N SER A 4 -117.57 76.66 76.26
CA SER A 4 -116.73 77.50 77.12
C SER A 4 -116.71 76.84 78.51
N TRP A 5 -115.70 77.17 79.33
CA TRP A 5 -115.56 76.78 80.74
C TRP A 5 -115.29 75.30 80.98
N LEU A 6 -114.41 74.90 81.88
CA LEU A 6 -113.21 75.44 82.48
C LEU A 6 -112.47 74.14 82.87
N PRO A 7 -111.14 74.18 83.07
CA PRO A 7 -110.36 73.00 83.40
C PRO A 7 -110.81 72.52 84.77
N GLN A 8 -110.35 71.34 85.16
CA GLN A 8 -110.57 70.72 86.45
C GLN A 8 -111.68 69.67 86.35
N GLU A 9 -111.45 68.45 86.77
CA GLU A 9 -110.33 67.93 87.51
C GLU A 9 -110.41 66.43 87.40
N ARG A 10 -109.23 65.82 87.42
CA ARG A 10 -108.94 64.71 88.33
C ARG A 10 -110.19 64.05 88.90
N ARG A 11 -110.41 62.81 88.44
CA ARG A 11 -110.55 61.63 89.30
C ARG A 11 -110.78 60.45 88.37
N GLN A 12 -109.75 59.64 88.11
CA GLN A 12 -110.01 58.27 87.71
C GLN A 12 -108.84 57.36 88.04
N ILE A 13 -109.11 56.61 89.10
CA ILE A 13 -108.74 55.23 89.37
C ILE A 13 -107.30 54.88 89.01
N ILE A 14 -106.49 55.11 90.05
CA ILE A 14 -105.17 54.57 90.29
C ILE A 14 -105.19 53.05 90.04
N ILE A 15 -104.69 52.60 88.89
CA ILE A 15 -104.27 51.21 88.70
C ILE A 15 -102.85 51.12 89.25
N ARG A 16 -102.75 50.69 90.51
CA ARG A 16 -101.46 50.42 91.17
C ARG A 16 -100.81 49.25 90.45
N GLU A 17 -99.81 49.54 89.62
CA GLU A 17 -99.02 48.51 88.96
C GLU A 17 -98.26 47.69 90.00
N LYS A 18 -98.49 46.38 89.96
CA LYS A 18 -97.84 45.39 90.82
C LYS A 18 -96.33 45.49 90.61
N PRO A 19 -95.52 45.39 91.68
CA PRO A 19 -94.07 45.49 91.56
C PRO A 19 -93.52 44.46 90.56
N PRO A 20 -92.51 44.83 89.75
CA PRO A 20 -92.05 44.02 88.62
C PRO A 20 -91.54 42.66 89.07
N VAL A 21 -92.07 41.59 88.47
CA VAL A 21 -91.52 40.25 88.57
C VAL A 21 -90.33 40.17 87.62
N ILE A 22 -89.13 40.24 88.18
CA ILE A 22 -87.89 40.10 87.42
C ILE A 22 -87.73 38.61 87.06
N ILE A 23 -88.12 38.23 85.83
CA ILE A 23 -87.86 36.90 85.27
C ILE A 23 -86.61 36.99 84.39
N SER A 24 -85.71 36.02 84.53
CA SER A 24 -84.48 36.00 83.73
C SER A 24 -84.74 36.00 82.21
N GLN A 25 -83.89 36.70 81.49
CA GLN A 25 -83.90 36.87 80.03
C GLN A 25 -83.89 35.52 79.25
N LYS A 26 -83.41 34.45 79.90
CA LYS A 26 -83.43 33.08 79.37
C LYS A 26 -84.85 32.53 79.18
N ARG A 27 -85.82 32.92 80.02
CA ARG A 27 -87.19 32.39 79.92
C ARG A 27 -87.99 33.08 78.82
N PHE A 28 -87.81 34.40 78.66
CA PHE A 28 -88.49 35.17 77.62
C PHE A 28 -88.08 34.75 76.21
N SER A 29 -86.77 34.56 76.00
CA SER A 29 -86.21 34.12 74.70
C SER A 29 -86.76 32.76 74.25
N ARG A 30 -86.98 31.80 75.17
CA ARG A 30 -87.56 30.49 74.82
C ARG A 30 -88.98 30.60 74.26
N ILE A 31 -89.84 31.43 74.87
CA ILE A 31 -91.24 31.53 74.45
C ILE A 31 -91.33 32.16 73.04
N GLN A 32 -90.55 33.19 72.76
CA GLN A 32 -90.47 33.77 71.41
C GLN A 32 -89.88 32.79 70.37
N SER A 33 -88.92 31.96 70.78
CA SER A 33 -88.31 31.00 69.86
C SER A 33 -89.29 29.92 69.38
N ASN A 34 -90.19 29.44 70.24
CA ASN A 34 -91.15 28.39 69.86
C ASN A 34 -92.29 28.90 68.97
N ALA A 35 -92.78 30.13 69.19
CA ALA A 35 -93.85 30.70 68.36
C ALA A 35 -93.42 30.95 66.90
N THR A 36 -92.11 31.11 66.64
CA THR A 36 -91.58 31.44 65.30
C THR A 36 -91.08 30.22 64.51
N GLN A 37 -91.21 28.99 65.02
CA GLN A 37 -90.67 27.80 64.37
C GLN A 37 -91.47 27.36 63.13
N ALA A 38 -92.81 27.38 63.19
CA ALA A 38 -93.64 26.89 62.08
C ALA A 38 -93.50 27.75 60.80
N THR A 39 -93.43 29.07 60.94
CA THR A 39 -93.27 29.99 59.81
C THR A 39 -91.89 29.90 59.16
N LYS A 40 -90.85 29.56 59.94
CA LYS A 40 -89.51 29.32 59.41
C LYS A 40 -89.47 28.08 58.50
N LEU A 41 -90.19 27.02 58.84
CA LEU A 41 -90.22 25.78 58.05
C LEU A 41 -90.87 26.00 56.67
N GLU A 42 -91.98 26.75 56.59
CA GLU A 42 -92.62 27.05 55.29
C GLU A 42 -91.75 27.93 54.39
N GLN A 43 -91.01 28.89 54.97
CA GLN A 43 -90.06 29.71 54.22
C GLN A 43 -88.88 28.89 53.69
N GLN A 44 -88.42 27.90 54.44
CA GLN A 44 -87.35 26.99 54.00
C GLN A 44 -87.77 26.20 52.76
N LEU A 45 -88.96 25.59 52.76
CA LEU A 45 -89.46 24.81 51.62
C LEU A 45 -89.57 25.64 50.32
N ARG A 46 -90.02 26.89 50.41
CA ARG A 46 -90.10 27.78 49.22
C ARG A 46 -88.72 28.17 48.70
N ASN A 47 -87.75 28.38 49.59
CA ASN A 47 -86.39 28.70 49.20
C ASN A 47 -85.70 27.50 48.54
N GLU A 48 -85.93 26.29 49.04
CA GLU A 48 -85.42 25.05 48.45
C GLU A 48 -85.91 24.88 47.00
N GLN A 49 -87.19 25.08 46.73
CA GLN A 49 -87.73 25.01 45.36
C GLN A 49 -87.11 26.05 44.42
N ARG A 50 -86.88 27.29 44.90
CA ARG A 50 -86.21 28.32 44.09
C ARG A 50 -84.76 27.96 43.78
N SER A 51 -84.02 27.44 44.78
CA SER A 51 -82.63 27.03 44.57
C SER A 51 -82.50 25.92 43.53
N GLN A 52 -83.44 24.96 43.51
CA GLN A 52 -83.44 23.89 42.50
C GLN A 52 -83.64 24.42 41.08
N TYR A 53 -84.51 25.42 40.87
CA TYR A 53 -84.68 26.03 39.55
C TYR A 53 -83.46 26.86 39.11
N GLU A 54 -82.81 27.56 40.04
CA GLU A 54 -81.59 28.31 39.74
C GLU A 54 -80.43 27.38 39.36
N GLU A 55 -80.29 26.23 40.04
CA GLU A 55 -79.27 25.23 39.71
C GLU A 55 -79.48 24.62 38.32
N GLN A 56 -80.73 24.36 37.91
CA GLN A 56 -81.02 23.86 36.56
C GLN A 56 -80.63 24.86 35.46
N LEU A 57 -80.95 26.14 35.65
CA LEU A 57 -80.55 27.20 34.71
C LEU A 57 -79.03 27.39 34.68
N ARG A 58 -78.38 27.28 35.83
CA ARG A 58 -76.93 27.37 35.94
C ARG A 58 -76.24 26.23 35.19
N LEU A 59 -76.69 24.99 35.39
CA LEU A 59 -76.12 23.82 34.70
C LEU A 59 -76.28 23.94 33.17
N GLY A 60 -77.45 24.36 32.68
CA GLY A 60 -77.65 24.61 31.25
C GLY A 60 -76.75 25.73 30.70
N GLY A 61 -76.51 26.78 31.48
CA GLY A 61 -75.56 27.84 31.14
C GLY A 61 -74.10 27.37 31.11
N GLU A 62 -73.71 26.53 32.06
CA GLU A 62 -72.37 25.94 32.12
C GLU A 62 -72.11 25.00 30.92
N GLU A 63 -73.09 24.23 30.48
CA GLU A 63 -72.96 23.37 29.30
C GLU A 63 -72.75 24.17 28.01
N LEU A 64 -73.48 25.28 27.83
CA LEU A 64 -73.28 26.19 26.69
C LEU A 64 -71.90 26.86 26.74
N LEU A 65 -71.45 27.30 27.92
CA LEU A 65 -70.09 27.80 28.09
C LEU A 65 -69.03 26.72 27.88
N ARG A 66 -69.33 25.45 28.15
CA ARG A 66 -68.40 24.36 27.87
C ARG A 66 -68.27 24.06 26.37
N GLN A 67 -69.38 24.16 25.64
CA GLN A 67 -69.40 23.95 24.20
C GLN A 67 -68.83 25.14 23.41
N PHE A 68 -69.05 26.37 23.88
CA PHE A 68 -68.71 27.58 23.13
C PHE A 68 -67.73 28.53 23.84
N GLY A 69 -67.60 28.46 25.16
CA GLY A 69 -66.82 29.39 25.99
C GLY A 69 -65.29 29.25 25.91
N GLY A 70 -64.77 28.52 24.93
CA GLY A 70 -63.33 28.42 24.67
C GLY A 70 -62.93 28.49 23.19
N ARG A 71 -63.90 28.58 22.28
CA ARG A 71 -63.63 28.69 20.83
C ARG A 71 -63.85 30.13 20.39
N LYS A 72 -62.78 30.93 20.33
CA LYS A 72 -62.78 32.14 19.49
C LYS A 72 -62.97 31.65 18.05
N LEU A 73 -64.14 31.90 17.46
CA LEU A 73 -64.51 31.41 16.13
C LEU A 73 -63.73 32.09 14.99
N CYS A 74 -62.96 33.13 15.31
CA CYS A 74 -61.94 33.70 14.45
C CYS A 74 -60.65 33.82 15.26
N ILE A 75 -59.59 33.16 14.81
CA ILE A 75 -58.23 33.43 15.29
C ILE A 75 -57.87 34.81 14.71
N THR A 76 -57.41 35.74 15.53
CA THR A 76 -56.92 37.03 15.02
C THR A 76 -55.57 36.82 14.33
N GLU A 77 -55.23 37.62 13.31
CA GLU A 77 -53.94 37.54 12.60
C GLU A 77 -52.74 37.55 13.58
N GLU A 78 -52.87 38.23 14.72
CA GLU A 78 -51.88 38.26 15.80
C GLU A 78 -51.71 36.91 16.49
N GLU A 79 -52.80 36.16 16.73
CA GLU A 79 -52.75 34.83 17.33
C GLU A 79 -52.22 33.77 16.34
N GLU A 80 -52.45 33.94 15.04
CA GLU A 80 -51.84 33.12 13.98
C GLU A 80 -50.33 33.39 13.90
N CYS A 81 -49.90 34.65 13.90
CA CYS A 81 -48.49 35.03 13.94
C CYS A 81 -47.78 34.46 15.18
N VAL A 82 -48.40 34.53 16.36
CA VAL A 82 -47.83 33.93 17.59
C VAL A 82 -47.76 32.40 17.49
N ARG A 83 -48.77 31.76 16.89
CA ARG A 83 -48.75 30.30 16.66
C ARG A 83 -47.67 29.90 15.66
N GLU A 84 -47.54 30.59 14.54
CA GLU A 84 -46.49 30.35 13.55
C GLU A 84 -45.11 30.58 14.14
N LEU A 85 -44.90 31.65 14.91
CA LEU A 85 -43.65 31.89 15.64
C LEU A 85 -43.36 30.77 16.63
N SER A 86 -44.36 30.28 17.36
CA SER A 86 -44.19 29.16 18.29
C SER A 86 -43.89 27.83 17.58
N GLN A 87 -44.48 27.58 16.41
CA GLN A 87 -44.20 26.41 15.59
C GLN A 87 -42.81 26.50 14.97
N GLN A 88 -42.42 27.68 14.47
CA GLN A 88 -41.06 27.92 13.97
C GLN A 88 -40.02 27.78 15.08
N GLN A 89 -40.33 28.22 16.31
CA GLN A 89 -39.45 28.02 17.46
C GLN A 89 -39.32 26.53 17.81
N LYS A 90 -40.43 25.79 17.88
CA LYS A 90 -40.40 24.33 18.10
C LYS A 90 -39.64 23.60 17.02
N HIS A 91 -39.86 23.92 15.75
CA HIS A 91 -39.11 23.33 14.64
C HIS A 91 -37.62 23.68 14.69
N LYS A 92 -37.25 24.91 15.10
CA LYS A 92 -35.85 25.29 15.32
C LYS A 92 -35.24 24.53 16.48
N GLU A 93 -35.96 24.35 17.57
CA GLU A 93 -35.52 23.58 18.74
C GLU A 93 -35.39 22.08 18.42
N GLU A 94 -36.32 21.51 17.68
CA GLU A 94 -36.29 20.12 17.20
C GLU A 94 -35.13 19.91 16.22
N ALA A 95 -34.94 20.81 15.26
CA ALA A 95 -33.79 20.76 14.34
C ALA A 95 -32.45 20.95 15.09
N ALA A 96 -32.41 21.81 16.12
CA ALA A 96 -31.25 21.97 16.99
C ALA A 96 -30.99 20.69 17.80
N ARG A 97 -32.02 20.02 18.32
CA ARG A 97 -31.88 18.73 19.02
C ARG A 97 -31.38 17.64 18.08
N GLN A 98 -31.98 17.50 16.90
CA GLN A 98 -31.57 16.54 15.88
C GLN A 98 -30.12 16.78 15.44
N SER A 99 -29.73 18.02 15.14
CA SER A 99 -28.34 18.33 14.77
C SER A 99 -27.32 18.03 15.88
N LEU A 100 -27.70 18.19 17.16
CA LEU A 100 -26.86 17.80 18.30
C LEU A 100 -26.76 16.28 18.45
N GLU A 101 -27.85 15.55 18.24
CA GLU A 101 -27.89 14.08 18.25
C GLU A 101 -27.06 13.50 17.10
N ASP A 102 -27.24 14.02 15.87
CA ASP A 102 -26.44 13.65 14.70
C ASP A 102 -24.95 13.96 14.91
N SER A 103 -24.64 15.10 15.52
CA SER A 103 -23.26 15.47 15.88
C SER A 103 -22.66 14.52 16.92
N LYS A 104 -23.45 14.07 17.90
CA LYS A 104 -23.01 13.07 18.90
C LYS A 104 -22.80 11.71 18.25
N ALA A 105 -23.75 11.24 17.45
CA ALA A 105 -23.66 9.98 16.73
C ALA A 105 -22.43 9.96 15.79
N SER A 106 -22.20 11.04 15.04
CA SER A 106 -21.02 11.20 14.19
C SER A 106 -19.71 11.13 15.01
N ARG A 107 -19.64 11.81 16.16
CA ARG A 107 -18.46 11.75 17.05
C ARG A 107 -18.24 10.34 17.60
N GLU A 108 -19.30 9.62 17.97
CA GLU A 108 -19.19 8.24 18.45
C GLU A 108 -18.71 7.29 17.34
N GLU A 109 -19.23 7.45 16.12
CA GLU A 109 -18.75 6.71 14.96
C GLU A 109 -17.28 7.01 14.65
N GLU A 110 -16.89 8.28 14.68
CA GLU A 110 -15.50 8.70 14.51
C GLU A 110 -14.60 8.10 15.59
N GLN A 111 -15.03 8.10 16.86
CA GLN A 111 -14.30 7.45 17.94
C GLN A 111 -14.18 5.94 17.73
N ARG A 112 -15.24 5.26 17.28
CA ARG A 112 -15.19 3.83 16.93
C ARG A 112 -14.20 3.58 15.79
N ARG A 113 -14.28 4.34 14.71
CA ARG A 113 -13.36 4.26 13.56
C ARG A 113 -11.91 4.54 14.00
N GLN A 114 -11.69 5.53 14.87
CA GLN A 114 -10.38 5.81 15.42
C GLN A 114 -9.85 4.65 16.27
N ARG A 115 -10.68 4.08 17.14
CA ARG A 115 -10.32 2.89 17.95
C ARG A 115 -9.98 1.71 17.06
N GLU A 116 -10.75 1.46 16.00
CA GLU A 116 -10.44 0.41 15.02
C GLU A 116 -9.13 0.68 14.28
N ARG A 117 -8.86 1.92 13.87
CA ARG A 117 -7.58 2.31 13.24
C ARG A 117 -6.41 2.10 14.19
N ILE A 118 -6.57 2.48 15.45
CA ILE A 118 -5.55 2.30 16.50
C ILE A 118 -5.32 0.80 16.74
N ALA A 119 -6.38 0.00 16.87
CA ALA A 119 -6.28 -1.44 17.06
C ALA A 119 -5.59 -2.13 15.87
N LYS A 120 -5.95 -1.76 14.63
CA LYS A 120 -5.28 -2.27 13.42
C LYS A 120 -3.81 -1.86 13.36
N ALA A 121 -3.49 -0.62 13.74
CA ALA A 121 -2.11 -0.15 13.81
C ALA A 121 -1.31 -0.91 14.88
N GLN A 122 -1.89 -1.15 16.05
CA GLN A 122 -1.27 -1.94 17.12
C GLN A 122 -1.01 -3.37 16.68
N GLN A 123 -1.99 -4.05 16.08
CA GLN A 123 -1.81 -5.39 15.51
C GLN A 123 -0.70 -5.42 14.45
N LEU A 124 -0.61 -4.40 13.60
CA LEU A 124 0.44 -4.30 12.59
C LEU A 124 1.82 -4.10 13.24
N LEU A 125 1.92 -3.27 14.27
CA LEU A 125 3.17 -3.09 15.02
C LEU A 125 3.61 -4.39 15.71
N GLU A 126 2.67 -5.14 16.30
CA GLU A 126 2.96 -6.45 16.90
C GLU A 126 3.42 -7.45 15.84
N GLN A 127 2.81 -7.48 14.65
CA GLN A 127 3.23 -8.34 13.54
C GLN A 127 4.61 -7.99 12.97
N LEU A 128 5.02 -6.73 13.03
CA LEU A 128 6.33 -6.27 12.56
C LEU A 128 7.48 -6.62 13.53
N ARG A 129 7.17 -7.07 14.75
CA ARG A 129 8.17 -7.55 15.72
C ARG A 129 8.90 -8.78 15.19
N PRO A 130 10.14 -9.03 15.63
CA PRO A 130 10.99 -10.10 15.09
C PRO A 130 10.33 -11.48 15.18
N GLY A 131 9.71 -11.85 16.32
CA GLY A 131 9.03 -13.14 16.47
C GLY A 131 7.90 -13.35 15.46
N PRO A 132 6.83 -12.52 15.47
CA PRO A 132 5.74 -12.65 14.50
C PRO A 132 6.18 -12.53 13.03
N ARG A 133 7.22 -11.75 12.74
CA ARG A 133 7.82 -11.67 11.40
C ARG A 133 8.42 -13.00 10.97
N GLU A 134 9.11 -13.71 11.85
CA GLU A 134 9.63 -15.05 11.57
C GLU A 134 8.50 -16.06 11.32
N LEU A 135 7.38 -15.95 12.04
CA LEU A 135 6.18 -16.75 11.77
C LEU A 135 5.58 -16.46 10.39
N GLN A 136 5.58 -15.21 9.94
CA GLN A 136 5.16 -14.86 8.58
C GLN A 136 6.10 -15.44 7.52
N CYS A 137 7.41 -15.42 7.75
CA CYS A 137 8.37 -16.11 6.90
C CYS A 137 8.11 -17.61 6.86
N ALA A 138 7.82 -18.23 8.01
CA ALA A 138 7.45 -19.64 8.10
C ALA A 138 6.15 -19.95 7.34
N ARG A 139 5.15 -19.05 7.39
CA ARG A 139 3.91 -19.16 6.60
C ARG A 139 4.21 -19.20 5.11
N LEU A 140 4.96 -18.22 4.61
CA LEU A 140 5.33 -18.18 3.19
C LEU A 140 6.12 -19.43 2.76
N GLN A 141 7.04 -19.90 3.60
CA GLN A 141 7.77 -21.14 3.35
C GLN A 141 6.83 -22.35 3.30
N SER A 142 5.83 -22.43 4.19
CA SER A 142 4.83 -23.51 4.18
C SER A 142 3.95 -23.50 2.92
N GLU A 143 3.55 -22.31 2.45
CA GLU A 143 2.76 -22.14 1.22
C GLU A 143 3.57 -22.57 -0.01
N VAL A 144 4.85 -22.20 -0.08
CA VAL A 144 5.76 -22.64 -1.15
C VAL A 144 5.96 -24.16 -1.13
N LEU A 145 6.13 -24.77 0.04
CA LEU A 145 6.22 -26.23 0.12
C LEU A 145 4.90 -26.91 -0.29
N GLY A 146 3.76 -26.32 0.06
CA GLY A 146 2.45 -26.75 -0.41
C GLY A 146 2.34 -26.73 -1.94
N SER A 147 2.77 -25.63 -2.58
CA SER A 147 2.74 -25.51 -4.04
C SER A 147 3.72 -26.47 -4.73
N ILE A 148 4.90 -26.71 -4.16
CA ILE A 148 5.86 -27.71 -4.66
C ILE A 148 5.24 -29.12 -4.59
N ASN A 149 4.55 -29.46 -3.51
CA ASN A 149 3.89 -30.77 -3.40
C ASN A 149 2.80 -30.94 -4.46
N ALA A 150 1.95 -29.92 -4.67
CA ALA A 150 0.94 -29.94 -5.73
C ALA A 150 1.57 -30.05 -7.13
N GLN A 151 2.68 -29.35 -7.40
CA GLN A 151 3.41 -29.48 -8.66
C GLN A 151 3.96 -30.90 -8.88
N ARG A 152 4.45 -31.56 -7.82
CA ARG A 152 4.93 -32.95 -7.91
C ARG A 152 3.80 -33.91 -8.26
N GLU A 153 2.62 -33.74 -7.67
CA GLU A 153 1.43 -34.54 -7.99
C GLU A 153 1.06 -34.41 -9.46
N VAL A 154 0.98 -33.18 -9.97
CA VAL A 154 0.72 -32.88 -11.38
C VAL A 154 1.80 -33.45 -12.31
N GLN A 155 3.08 -33.36 -11.94
CA GLN A 155 4.17 -33.95 -12.72
C GLN A 155 4.07 -35.48 -12.80
N MET A 156 3.64 -36.14 -11.72
CA MET A 156 3.40 -37.59 -11.72
C MET A 156 2.25 -37.97 -12.67
N GLU A 157 1.19 -37.16 -12.73
CA GLU A 157 0.10 -37.35 -13.70
C GLU A 157 0.58 -37.17 -15.14
N PHE A 158 1.37 -36.12 -15.40
CA PHE A 158 1.97 -35.91 -16.72
C PHE A 158 2.93 -37.04 -17.11
N ALA A 159 3.70 -37.58 -16.17
CA ALA A 159 4.58 -38.71 -16.42
C ALA A 159 3.77 -39.96 -16.83
N LYS A 160 2.69 -40.27 -16.10
CA LYS A 160 1.77 -41.37 -16.45
C LYS A 160 1.12 -41.15 -17.83
N ALA A 161 0.64 -39.95 -18.11
CA ALA A 161 0.04 -39.62 -19.41
C ALA A 161 1.04 -39.78 -20.57
N LYS A 162 2.31 -39.37 -20.37
CA LYS A 162 3.38 -39.58 -21.35
C LYS A 162 3.71 -41.07 -21.55
N GLN A 163 3.71 -41.86 -20.49
CA GLN A 163 3.92 -43.32 -20.60
C GLN A 163 2.82 -43.96 -21.46
N LEU A 164 1.55 -43.64 -21.18
CA LEU A 164 0.42 -44.12 -21.98
C LEU A 164 0.48 -43.67 -23.45
N ALA A 165 0.90 -42.43 -23.70
CA ALA A 165 1.10 -41.93 -25.07
C ALA A 165 2.20 -42.73 -25.80
N ASN A 166 3.34 -42.94 -25.16
CA ASN A 166 4.44 -43.71 -25.73
C ASN A 166 4.05 -45.17 -26.00
N GLU A 167 3.25 -45.79 -25.14
CA GLU A 167 2.72 -47.14 -25.35
C GLU A 167 1.81 -47.20 -26.58
N ARG A 168 0.92 -46.21 -26.75
CA ARG A 168 0.06 -46.10 -27.94
C ARG A 168 0.89 -45.92 -29.20
N ASP A 169 1.90 -45.04 -29.18
CA ASP A 169 2.77 -44.82 -30.33
C ASP A 169 3.54 -46.09 -30.73
N LYS A 170 3.99 -46.87 -29.74
CA LYS A 170 4.60 -48.19 -30.00
C LYS A 170 3.62 -49.15 -30.67
N CYS A 171 2.36 -49.21 -30.21
CA CYS A 171 1.33 -50.04 -30.83
C CYS A 171 1.07 -49.60 -32.28
N ILE A 172 0.90 -48.30 -32.53
CA ILE A 172 0.68 -47.74 -33.87
C ILE A 172 1.86 -48.07 -34.79
N PHE A 173 3.10 -47.89 -34.31
CA PHE A 173 4.29 -48.22 -35.09
C PHE A 173 4.36 -49.71 -35.42
N GLN A 174 4.08 -50.60 -34.46
CA GLN A 174 4.03 -52.05 -34.70
C GLN A 174 2.98 -52.41 -35.76
N GLU A 175 1.79 -51.82 -35.69
CA GLU A 175 0.74 -52.02 -36.68
C GLU A 175 1.18 -51.55 -38.07
N GLN A 176 1.80 -50.37 -38.19
CA GLN A 176 2.34 -49.86 -39.45
C GLN A 176 3.41 -50.80 -40.04
N VAL A 177 4.31 -51.32 -39.22
CA VAL A 177 5.34 -52.27 -39.65
C VAL A 177 4.71 -53.57 -40.15
N ILE A 178 3.75 -54.14 -39.40
CA ILE A 178 3.05 -55.37 -39.79
C ILE A 178 2.29 -55.17 -41.11
N ASN A 179 1.60 -54.03 -41.25
CA ASN A 179 0.87 -53.69 -42.47
C ASN A 179 1.83 -53.55 -43.66
N GLY A 180 2.95 -52.85 -43.50
CA GLY A 180 3.99 -52.73 -44.53
C GLY A 180 4.58 -54.08 -44.96
N ILE A 181 4.81 -55.01 -44.02
CA ILE A 181 5.26 -56.37 -44.33
C ILE A 181 4.20 -57.13 -45.12
N LYS A 182 2.93 -57.06 -44.72
CA LYS A 182 1.82 -57.72 -45.42
C LYS A 182 1.66 -57.19 -46.84
N GLU A 183 1.74 -55.88 -47.04
CA GLU A 183 1.69 -55.25 -48.36
C GLU A 183 2.88 -55.68 -49.23
N ALA A 184 4.10 -55.69 -48.69
CA ALA A 184 5.28 -56.16 -49.42
C ALA A 184 5.17 -57.63 -49.84
N GLN A 185 4.60 -58.49 -48.98
CA GLN A 185 4.33 -59.90 -49.31
C GLN A 185 3.30 -60.04 -50.44
N LYS A 186 2.20 -59.28 -50.38
CA LYS A 186 1.19 -59.25 -51.46
C LYS A 186 1.82 -58.83 -52.79
N ASN A 187 2.52 -57.68 -52.80
CA ASN A 187 3.20 -57.18 -54.00
C ASN A 187 4.21 -58.20 -54.56
N ARG A 188 4.94 -58.93 -53.68
CA ARG A 188 5.85 -60.00 -54.11
C ARG A 188 5.09 -61.17 -54.74
N SER A 189 3.99 -61.61 -54.13
CA SER A 189 3.17 -62.70 -54.67
C SER A 189 2.57 -62.36 -56.03
N GLU A 190 2.06 -61.14 -56.21
CA GLU A 190 1.55 -60.63 -57.48
C GLU A 190 2.64 -60.59 -58.56
N ARG A 191 3.83 -60.08 -58.23
CA ARG A 191 4.99 -60.10 -59.16
C ARG A 191 5.39 -61.52 -59.55
N CYS A 192 5.41 -62.46 -58.60
CA CYS A 192 5.72 -63.86 -58.89
C CYS A 192 4.66 -64.51 -59.80
N GLN A 193 3.38 -64.18 -59.61
CA GLN A 193 2.30 -64.64 -60.49
C GLN A 193 2.45 -64.09 -61.91
N GLN A 194 2.65 -62.78 -62.06
CA GLN A 194 2.88 -62.12 -63.35
C GLN A 194 4.10 -62.70 -64.09
N LEU A 195 5.22 -62.91 -63.39
CA LEU A 195 6.40 -63.55 -63.98
C LEU A 195 6.14 -65.02 -64.38
N GLY A 196 5.34 -65.74 -63.59
CA GLY A 196 4.92 -67.10 -63.91
C GLY A 196 4.06 -67.17 -65.17
N GLU A 197 3.12 -66.23 -65.33
CA GLU A 197 2.28 -66.08 -66.52
C GLU A 197 3.14 -65.75 -67.75
N HIS A 198 3.99 -64.72 -67.64
CA HIS A 198 4.90 -64.33 -68.72
C HIS A 198 5.85 -65.47 -69.14
N LYS A 199 6.38 -66.25 -68.17
CA LYS A 199 7.20 -67.44 -68.49
C LYS A 199 6.41 -68.49 -69.28
N ARG A 200 5.13 -68.72 -68.95
CA ARG A 200 4.28 -69.67 -69.68
C ARG A 200 4.02 -69.19 -71.11
N GLU A 201 3.76 -67.90 -71.30
CA GLU A 201 3.59 -67.29 -72.62
C GLU A 201 4.86 -67.42 -73.48
N LEU A 202 6.03 -67.13 -72.91
CA LEU A 202 7.30 -67.31 -73.60
C LEU A 202 7.56 -68.77 -74.01
N LEU A 203 7.27 -69.74 -73.15
CA LEU A 203 7.41 -71.15 -73.48
C LEU A 203 6.49 -71.57 -74.63
N LYS A 204 5.25 -71.06 -74.66
CA LYS A 204 4.34 -71.28 -75.79
C LYS A 204 4.90 -70.69 -77.09
N ALA A 205 5.38 -69.45 -77.05
CA ALA A 205 5.99 -68.79 -78.21
C ALA A 205 7.26 -69.51 -78.71
N ILE A 206 8.09 -70.05 -77.80
CA ILE A 206 9.26 -70.87 -78.17
C ILE A 206 8.82 -72.15 -78.87
N ALA A 207 7.81 -72.86 -78.33
CA ALA A 207 7.30 -74.08 -78.93
C ALA A 207 6.67 -73.84 -80.32
N GLU A 208 6.00 -72.71 -80.51
CA GLU A 208 5.48 -72.27 -81.81
C GLU A 208 6.63 -72.00 -82.80
N ARG A 209 7.66 -71.24 -82.40
CA ARG A 209 8.86 -71.02 -83.22
C ARG A 209 9.61 -72.31 -83.56
N GLU A 210 9.64 -73.29 -82.65
CA GLU A 210 10.25 -74.59 -82.93
C GLU A 210 9.47 -75.37 -84.00
N LYS A 211 8.13 -75.29 -83.98
CA LYS A 211 7.29 -75.86 -85.04
C LYS A 211 7.56 -75.17 -86.38
N GLU A 212 7.61 -73.84 -86.39
CA GLU A 212 7.95 -73.04 -87.58
C GLU A 212 9.33 -73.41 -88.14
N ARG A 213 10.36 -73.53 -87.27
CA ARG A 213 11.70 -73.96 -87.69
C ARG A 213 11.73 -75.37 -88.25
N LYS A 214 10.93 -76.30 -87.72
CA LYS A 214 10.84 -77.67 -88.25
C LYS A 214 10.17 -77.67 -89.64
N LEU A 215 9.15 -76.85 -89.83
CA LEU A 215 8.51 -76.65 -91.15
C LEU A 215 9.51 -76.03 -92.14
N ALA A 216 10.18 -74.93 -91.77
CA ALA A 216 11.19 -74.28 -92.60
C ALA A 216 12.34 -75.23 -92.96
N LYS A 217 12.83 -76.04 -92.02
CA LYS A 217 13.84 -77.08 -92.30
C LYS A 217 13.34 -78.16 -93.26
N ALA A 218 12.07 -78.54 -93.18
CA ALA A 218 11.48 -79.48 -94.11
C ALA A 218 11.42 -78.89 -95.53
N ASP A 219 11.06 -77.61 -95.64
CA ASP A 219 11.05 -76.87 -96.90
C ASP A 219 12.47 -76.71 -97.47
N GLU A 220 13.46 -76.35 -96.65
CA GLU A 220 14.88 -76.29 -97.01
C GLU A 220 15.43 -77.63 -97.49
N MET A 221 15.04 -78.74 -96.84
CA MET A 221 15.45 -80.08 -97.29
C MET A 221 14.81 -80.46 -98.63
N ALA A 222 13.60 -79.98 -98.90
CA ALA A 222 12.92 -80.17 -100.19
C ALA A 222 13.60 -79.36 -101.30
N THR A 223 13.92 -78.07 -101.05
CA THR A 223 14.65 -77.24 -102.02
C THR A 223 16.07 -77.75 -102.24
N ALA A 224 16.79 -78.16 -101.18
CA ALA A 224 18.14 -78.72 -101.30
C ALA A 224 18.17 -80.02 -102.14
N ARG A 225 17.11 -80.84 -102.11
CA ARG A 225 16.99 -82.00 -103.02
C ARG A 225 16.87 -81.55 -104.48
N GLN A 226 16.00 -80.58 -104.75
CA GLN A 226 15.84 -80.00 -106.09
C GLN A 226 17.12 -79.32 -106.58
N GLU A 227 17.86 -78.64 -105.70
CA GLU A 227 19.16 -78.05 -106.02
C GLU A 227 20.25 -79.09 -106.26
N ARG A 228 20.29 -80.20 -105.52
CA ARG A 228 21.25 -81.30 -105.77
C ARG A 228 21.05 -81.89 -107.15
N GLU A 229 19.80 -82.05 -107.60
CA GLU A 229 19.49 -82.52 -108.95
C GLU A 229 20.00 -81.53 -110.01
N ARG A 230 19.78 -80.22 -109.83
CA ARG A 230 20.32 -79.17 -110.71
C ARG A 230 21.85 -79.11 -110.69
N ASN A 231 22.46 -79.18 -109.51
CA ASN A 231 23.90 -79.09 -109.33
C ASN A 231 24.62 -80.33 -109.88
N GLN A 232 24.03 -81.53 -109.81
CA GLN A 232 24.57 -82.70 -110.49
C GLN A 232 24.59 -82.53 -112.02
N GLN A 233 23.60 -81.85 -112.58
CA GLN A 233 23.59 -81.50 -114.00
C GLN A 233 24.71 -80.49 -114.32
N GLN A 234 24.82 -79.41 -113.54
CA GLN A 234 25.85 -78.36 -113.73
C GLN A 234 27.29 -78.83 -113.44
N LEU A 235 27.50 -79.73 -112.45
CA LEU A 235 28.83 -80.26 -112.14
C LEU A 235 29.39 -81.13 -113.28
N LYS A 236 28.53 -81.86 -113.98
CA LYS A 236 28.93 -82.56 -115.21
C LYS A 236 29.42 -81.57 -116.27
N GLU A 237 28.77 -80.41 -116.40
CA GLU A 237 29.16 -79.34 -117.32
C GLU A 237 30.38 -78.52 -116.85
N HIS A 238 30.67 -78.49 -115.55
CA HIS A 238 31.80 -77.75 -115.00
C HIS A 238 33.08 -78.60 -114.93
N LEU A 239 32.98 -79.92 -114.70
CA LEU A 239 34.13 -80.82 -114.74
C LEU A 239 34.80 -80.87 -116.11
N THR A 240 34.02 -80.68 -117.19
CA THR A 240 34.58 -80.51 -118.53
C THR A 240 35.39 -79.21 -118.62
N LYS A 241 34.87 -78.09 -118.12
CA LYS A 241 35.54 -76.76 -118.12
C LYS A 241 36.76 -76.66 -117.18
N MET A 242 36.75 -77.30 -116.01
CA MET A 242 37.85 -77.17 -115.03
C MET A 242 39.14 -77.88 -115.42
N LYS A 243 39.02 -78.97 -116.20
CA LYS A 243 40.20 -79.59 -116.82
C LYS A 243 40.95 -78.59 -117.70
N GLU A 244 40.25 -77.61 -118.27
CA GLU A 244 40.82 -76.60 -119.16
C GLU A 244 41.51 -75.45 -118.39
N THR A 245 41.08 -75.11 -117.16
CA THR A 245 41.59 -73.94 -116.42
C THR A 245 42.70 -74.25 -115.41
N GLN A 246 42.79 -75.48 -114.88
CA GLN A 246 43.82 -75.84 -113.90
C GLN A 246 45.25 -75.83 -114.47
N THR A 247 45.38 -75.99 -115.78
CA THR A 247 46.65 -75.82 -116.50
C THR A 247 47.14 -74.37 -116.43
N ALA A 248 46.26 -73.37 -116.36
CA ALA A 248 46.63 -71.95 -116.40
C ALA A 248 47.12 -71.37 -115.05
N LYS A 249 46.51 -71.76 -113.92
CA LYS A 249 46.75 -71.10 -112.62
C LYS A 249 48.04 -71.48 -111.90
N ARG A 250 48.68 -72.61 -112.25
CA ARG A 250 49.98 -72.99 -111.65
C ARG A 250 51.08 -71.96 -111.92
N HIS A 251 50.96 -71.17 -112.98
CA HIS A 251 51.96 -70.17 -113.34
C HIS A 251 51.98 -68.93 -112.43
N GLN A 252 50.82 -68.44 -111.96
CA GLN A 252 50.73 -67.12 -111.31
C GLN A 252 51.20 -67.08 -109.85
N ARG A 253 51.06 -68.17 -109.08
CA ARG A 253 51.32 -68.18 -107.62
C ARG A 253 52.79 -68.01 -107.22
N ARG A 254 53.72 -68.09 -108.17
CA ARG A 254 55.15 -67.92 -107.87
C ARG A 254 55.54 -66.46 -107.65
N GLU A 255 54.75 -65.50 -108.13
CA GLU A 255 55.16 -64.08 -108.19
C GLU A 255 54.77 -63.27 -106.94
N GLU A 256 53.66 -63.61 -106.28
CA GLU A 256 53.09 -62.77 -105.20
C GLU A 256 53.81 -62.91 -103.84
N ALA A 257 54.54 -64.00 -103.60
CA ALA A 257 55.14 -64.28 -102.29
C ALA A 257 56.31 -63.36 -101.88
N LEU A 258 56.90 -62.62 -102.82
CA LEU A 258 58.09 -61.80 -102.56
C LEU A 258 57.76 -60.37 -102.06
N ALA A 259 56.52 -59.90 -102.18
CA ALA A 259 56.17 -58.49 -101.94
C ALA A 259 55.78 -58.14 -100.48
N SER A 260 55.39 -59.10 -99.65
CA SER A 260 54.75 -58.83 -98.35
C SER A 260 55.71 -58.55 -97.18
N LEU A 261 56.99 -58.89 -97.29
CA LEU A 261 57.94 -58.76 -96.17
C LEU A 261 58.39 -57.32 -95.88
N ALA A 262 58.29 -56.38 -96.83
CA ALA A 262 58.88 -55.05 -96.71
C ALA A 262 58.05 -54.00 -95.92
N MET A 263 56.75 -54.22 -95.69
CA MET A 263 55.84 -53.16 -95.19
C MET A 263 55.70 -53.09 -93.66
N SER A 264 56.26 -54.02 -92.88
CA SER A 264 55.97 -54.13 -91.44
C SER A 264 56.84 -53.26 -90.51
N GLU A 265 58.02 -52.82 -90.95
CA GLU A 265 59.01 -52.17 -90.06
C GLU A 265 58.77 -50.67 -89.82
N GLN A 266 57.98 -49.99 -90.65
CA GLN A 266 57.85 -48.52 -90.60
C GLN A 266 56.85 -47.96 -89.58
N VAL A 267 55.98 -48.79 -88.98
CA VAL A 267 54.85 -48.30 -88.16
C VAL A 267 55.22 -48.03 -86.69
N GLN A 268 56.24 -48.69 -86.14
CA GLN A 268 56.48 -48.68 -84.70
C GLN A 268 57.15 -47.39 -84.15
N GLN A 269 57.85 -46.62 -84.99
CA GLN A 269 58.62 -45.45 -84.53
C GLN A 269 57.79 -44.19 -84.26
N ARG A 270 56.53 -44.13 -84.70
CA ARG A 270 55.74 -42.87 -84.70
C ARG A 270 54.98 -42.59 -83.40
N LEU A 271 54.75 -43.59 -82.56
CA LEU A 271 53.84 -43.47 -81.40
C LEU A 271 54.53 -42.94 -80.13
N GLN A 272 55.84 -43.11 -79.97
CA GLN A 272 56.55 -42.76 -78.73
C GLN A 272 56.77 -41.24 -78.53
N MET A 273 56.66 -40.42 -79.58
CA MET A 273 56.98 -38.99 -79.53
C MET A 273 55.83 -38.07 -79.10
N LEU A 274 54.58 -38.58 -79.05
CA LEU A 274 53.40 -37.74 -78.79
C LEU A 274 53.07 -37.62 -77.29
N ASP A 275 53.38 -38.64 -76.49
CA ASP A 275 52.97 -38.69 -75.08
C ASP A 275 53.77 -37.72 -74.18
N GLU A 276 55.03 -37.39 -74.52
CA GLU A 276 55.91 -36.56 -73.68
C GLU A 276 55.54 -35.06 -73.66
N VAL A 277 54.75 -34.59 -74.64
CA VAL A 277 54.44 -33.15 -74.81
C VAL A 277 53.28 -32.68 -73.93
N GLU A 278 52.30 -33.56 -73.67
CA GLU A 278 51.05 -33.17 -72.99
C GLU A 278 51.23 -32.91 -71.49
N ASP A 279 52.12 -33.65 -70.82
CA ASP A 279 52.31 -33.55 -69.36
C ASP A 279 52.91 -32.20 -68.91
N THR A 280 53.74 -31.58 -69.74
CA THR A 280 54.44 -30.33 -69.40
C THR A 280 53.52 -29.10 -69.39
N GLN A 281 52.40 -29.12 -70.11
CA GLN A 281 51.53 -27.95 -70.28
C GLN A 281 50.61 -27.71 -69.06
N CYS A 282 50.26 -28.77 -68.33
CA CYS A 282 49.31 -28.70 -67.21
C CYS A 282 49.91 -28.07 -65.94
N GLU A 283 51.21 -28.20 -65.70
CA GLU A 283 51.86 -27.74 -64.47
C GLU A 283 52.02 -26.21 -64.40
N VAL A 284 52.32 -25.58 -65.54
CA VAL A 284 52.57 -24.13 -65.65
C VAL A 284 51.32 -23.30 -65.35
N HIS A 285 50.14 -23.77 -65.79
CA HIS A 285 48.89 -23.02 -65.68
C HIS A 285 48.42 -22.84 -64.23
N ASN A 286 48.63 -23.84 -63.36
CA ASN A 286 48.09 -23.84 -62.01
C ASN A 286 48.87 -22.92 -61.05
N GLN A 287 50.17 -22.72 -61.28
CA GLN A 287 51.03 -21.88 -60.45
C GLN A 287 50.71 -20.38 -60.62
N ALA A 288 50.39 -19.93 -61.83
CA ALA A 288 50.13 -18.53 -62.14
C ALA A 288 48.86 -17.97 -61.46
N LYS A 289 47.82 -18.81 -61.28
CA LYS A 289 46.52 -18.37 -60.73
C LYS A 289 46.59 -18.07 -59.23
N GLY A 290 47.40 -18.80 -58.46
CA GLY A 290 47.51 -18.64 -57.00
C GLY A 290 48.17 -17.33 -56.55
N HIS A 291 49.14 -16.81 -57.32
CA HIS A 291 49.87 -15.59 -56.95
C HIS A 291 49.03 -14.30 -57.06
N LEU A 292 48.10 -14.23 -58.01
CA LEU A 292 47.30 -13.02 -58.26
C LEU A 292 46.28 -12.69 -57.17
N GLU A 293 45.79 -13.68 -56.43
CA GLU A 293 44.77 -13.48 -55.40
C GLU A 293 45.33 -12.93 -54.08
N GLN A 294 46.60 -13.22 -53.77
CA GLN A 294 47.26 -12.77 -52.54
C GLN A 294 47.48 -11.25 -52.54
N LEU A 295 47.94 -10.69 -53.66
CA LEU A 295 48.26 -9.26 -53.79
C LEU A 295 47.06 -8.32 -53.61
N LYS A 296 45.83 -8.76 -53.92
CA LYS A 296 44.62 -7.94 -53.81
C LYS A 296 44.20 -7.69 -52.36
N ARG A 297 44.48 -8.63 -51.45
CA ARG A 297 44.02 -8.57 -50.05
C ARG A 297 44.86 -7.60 -49.20
N ASP A 298 46.15 -7.45 -49.51
CA ASP A 298 47.06 -6.64 -48.71
C ASP A 298 46.90 -5.12 -48.94
N HIS A 299 46.56 -4.71 -50.17
CA HIS A 299 46.36 -3.28 -50.48
C HIS A 299 45.17 -2.64 -49.76
N ALA A 300 44.12 -3.39 -49.44
CA ALA A 300 42.92 -2.86 -48.79
C ALA A 300 43.15 -2.50 -47.31
N ARG A 301 43.99 -3.27 -46.59
CA ARG A 301 44.23 -3.08 -45.15
C ARG A 301 45.00 -1.80 -44.83
N ASN A 302 45.92 -1.38 -45.69
CA ASN A 302 46.82 -0.25 -45.44
C ASN A 302 46.14 1.13 -45.51
N ARG A 303 45.01 1.27 -46.24
CA ARG A 303 44.32 2.57 -46.40
C ARG A 303 43.55 3.03 -45.15
N ILE A 304 43.02 2.10 -44.36
CA ILE A 304 42.14 2.41 -43.23
C ILE A 304 42.94 2.97 -42.05
N GLN A 305 44.15 2.44 -41.81
CA GLN A 305 44.99 2.83 -40.67
C GLN A 305 45.53 4.27 -40.77
N GLN A 306 45.66 4.84 -41.97
CA GLN A 306 46.21 6.19 -42.16
C GLN A 306 45.21 7.31 -41.83
N ARG A 307 43.90 7.06 -41.88
CA ARG A 307 42.86 8.08 -41.60
C ARG A 307 42.71 8.36 -40.09
N LEU A 308 42.76 7.31 -39.27
CA LEU A 308 42.60 7.43 -37.81
C LEU A 308 43.66 8.31 -37.18
N ARG A 309 44.93 8.20 -37.60
CA ARG A 309 46.06 8.97 -37.03
C ARG A 309 45.98 10.48 -37.23
N ARG A 310 45.20 10.99 -38.18
CA ARG A 310 45.11 12.43 -38.48
C ARG A 310 44.12 13.18 -37.59
N ASN A 311 43.06 12.52 -37.13
CA ASN A 311 42.04 13.18 -36.30
C ASN A 311 42.54 13.48 -34.88
N ASP A 312 43.36 12.60 -34.30
CA ASP A 312 43.84 12.76 -32.91
C ASP A 312 44.78 13.97 -32.74
N GLN A 313 45.48 14.37 -33.79
CA GLN A 313 46.42 15.51 -33.77
C GLN A 313 45.72 16.88 -33.76
N LEU A 314 44.48 16.96 -34.26
CA LEU A 314 43.74 18.24 -34.32
C LEU A 314 43.13 18.62 -32.97
N ALA A 315 42.79 17.65 -32.12
CA ALA A 315 42.17 17.88 -30.82
C ALA A 315 43.13 18.51 -29.79
N GLN A 316 44.45 18.27 -29.92
CA GLN A 316 45.45 18.76 -28.96
C GLN A 316 45.79 20.26 -29.12
N ASN A 317 45.44 20.90 -30.24
CA ASN A 317 45.88 22.26 -30.57
C ASN A 317 44.93 23.40 -30.09
N LEU A 318 43.74 23.10 -29.55
CA LEU A 318 42.73 24.12 -29.21
C LEU A 318 42.65 24.50 -27.71
N ALA A 319 43.31 23.77 -26.82
CA ALA A 319 43.26 23.97 -25.37
C ALA A 319 43.82 25.31 -24.82
N PRO A 320 44.84 25.97 -25.40
CA PRO A 320 45.48 27.12 -24.73
C PRO A 320 44.78 28.50 -24.85
N ARG A 321 43.68 28.64 -25.61
CA ARG A 321 43.06 29.97 -25.86
C ARG A 321 42.18 30.51 -24.72
N LEU A 322 42.02 29.78 -23.62
CA LEU A 322 41.16 30.16 -22.48
C LEU A 322 41.88 30.93 -21.35
N HIS A 323 43.21 31.14 -21.42
CA HIS A 323 43.99 31.75 -20.32
C HIS A 323 44.40 33.23 -20.50
N TYR A 324 43.88 33.96 -21.50
CA TYR A 324 44.30 35.34 -21.78
C TYR A 324 43.48 36.46 -21.08
N SER A 325 42.44 36.16 -20.29
CA SER A 325 41.52 37.20 -19.74
C SER A 325 41.88 37.77 -18.36
N ALA A 326 42.99 37.39 -17.73
CA ALA A 326 43.29 37.74 -16.33
C ALA A 326 44.14 39.02 -16.10
N GLY A 327 44.50 39.78 -17.14
CA GLY A 327 45.49 40.86 -17.05
C GLY A 327 44.99 42.31 -16.99
N GLN A 328 43.70 42.61 -17.16
CA GLN A 328 43.21 44.00 -17.35
C GLN A 328 42.84 44.76 -16.05
N ASP A 329 42.86 44.14 -14.87
CA ASP A 329 42.30 44.73 -13.65
C ASP A 329 43.25 45.65 -12.86
N HIS A 330 44.56 45.64 -13.11
CA HIS A 330 45.52 46.40 -12.30
C HIS A 330 45.61 47.91 -12.60
N ALA A 331 45.13 48.41 -13.75
CA ALA A 331 45.35 49.81 -14.16
C ALA A 331 44.39 50.87 -13.55
N ARG A 332 43.31 50.47 -12.85
CA ARG A 332 42.33 51.42 -12.28
C ARG A 332 42.76 52.10 -10.98
N TYR A 333 43.71 51.52 -10.26
CA TYR A 333 44.00 51.89 -8.87
C TYR A 333 44.78 53.22 -8.73
N GLU A 334 45.54 53.63 -9.76
CA GLU A 334 46.48 54.76 -9.62
C GLU A 334 45.85 56.17 -9.73
N ARG A 335 44.63 56.32 -10.28
CA ARG A 335 44.06 57.65 -10.60
C ARG A 335 43.48 58.47 -9.43
N GLN A 336 43.25 57.87 -8.25
CA GLN A 336 42.54 58.54 -7.14
C GLN A 336 43.40 59.45 -6.25
N LEU A 337 44.72 59.36 -6.32
CA LEU A 337 45.60 60.04 -5.36
C LEU A 337 45.83 61.54 -5.64
N GLU A 338 45.50 62.05 -6.83
CA GLU A 338 45.90 63.41 -7.24
C GLU A 338 44.91 64.53 -6.86
N GLU A 339 43.63 64.24 -6.64
CA GLU A 339 42.58 65.27 -6.43
C GLU A 339 42.66 65.99 -5.08
N MET A 340 43.21 65.35 -4.05
CA MET A 340 43.19 65.85 -2.66
C MET A 340 44.05 67.10 -2.42
N ARG A 341 45.00 67.42 -3.30
CA ARG A 341 46.00 68.48 -3.02
C ARG A 341 45.53 69.90 -3.32
N LYS A 342 44.47 70.12 -4.12
CA LYS A 342 44.06 71.46 -4.59
C LYS A 342 43.19 72.26 -3.62
N ALA A 343 42.57 71.61 -2.63
CA ALA A 343 41.57 72.25 -1.77
C ALA A 343 42.12 73.29 -0.78
N ARG A 344 43.42 73.26 -0.46
CA ARG A 344 43.97 73.94 0.72
C ARG A 344 44.31 75.43 0.55
N SER A 345 44.46 75.93 -0.68
CA SER A 345 44.97 77.29 -0.93
C SER A 345 43.89 78.37 -0.92
N ALA A 346 42.62 78.02 -1.16
CA ALA A 346 41.51 78.97 -1.23
C ALA A 346 41.11 79.61 0.12
N GLU A 347 41.75 79.23 1.23
CA GLU A 347 41.28 79.59 2.57
C GLU A 347 41.79 80.95 3.07
N GLN A 348 42.98 81.40 2.69
CA GLN A 348 43.63 82.49 3.43
C GLN A 348 43.13 83.90 3.08
N ALA A 349 42.71 84.14 1.84
CA ALA A 349 42.39 85.50 1.36
C ALA A 349 41.14 86.12 2.01
N LYS A 350 40.26 85.29 2.56
CA LYS A 350 38.98 85.72 3.14
C LYS A 350 39.12 86.52 4.44
N ARG A 351 40.31 86.60 5.06
CA ARG A 351 40.48 87.10 6.43
C ARG A 351 40.40 88.61 6.64
N GLN A 352 40.66 89.43 5.63
CA GLN A 352 40.96 90.85 5.87
C GLN A 352 39.75 91.79 5.75
N GLN A 353 38.82 91.52 4.84
CA GLN A 353 37.57 92.30 4.70
C GLN A 353 36.73 92.31 5.97
N GLN A 354 36.95 91.32 6.82
CA GLN A 354 36.25 91.06 8.07
C GLN A 354 36.41 92.17 9.12
N ARG A 355 37.44 93.01 9.03
CA ARG A 355 37.81 93.88 10.16
C ARG A 355 37.08 95.22 10.24
N GLN A 356 36.61 95.76 9.11
CA GLN A 356 35.97 97.08 9.06
C GLN A 356 34.47 97.01 9.32
N GLU A 357 33.84 95.96 8.82
CA GLU A 357 32.48 95.57 9.20
C GLU A 357 32.36 95.47 10.73
N ALA A 358 33.42 95.08 11.44
CA ALA A 358 33.43 94.94 12.90
C ALA A 358 33.11 96.22 13.70
N LYS A 359 33.33 97.42 13.17
CA LYS A 359 33.13 98.68 13.93
C LYS A 359 31.71 99.23 13.82
N THR A 360 31.11 99.20 12.64
CA THR A 360 29.69 99.55 12.47
C THR A 360 28.80 98.49 13.10
N GLN A 361 29.25 97.24 13.07
CA GLN A 361 28.70 96.17 13.89
C GLN A 361 28.66 96.58 15.36
N ARG A 362 29.73 97.13 15.96
CA ARG A 362 29.74 97.50 17.40
C ARG A 362 28.60 98.43 17.86
N LEU A 363 28.24 99.44 17.08
CA LEU A 363 27.18 100.38 17.49
C LEU A 363 25.78 99.79 17.28
N ASN A 364 25.59 99.01 16.23
CA ASN A 364 24.38 98.23 16.05
C ASN A 364 24.25 97.17 17.14
N ILE A 365 25.36 96.54 17.52
CA ILE A 365 25.46 95.62 18.65
C ILE A 365 24.98 96.30 19.93
N GLN A 366 25.37 97.54 20.22
CA GLN A 366 24.95 98.16 21.48
C GLN A 366 23.44 98.48 21.57
N LYS A 367 22.80 98.81 20.44
CA LYS A 367 21.35 99.02 20.38
C LYS A 367 20.62 97.68 20.44
N GLN A 368 21.10 96.70 19.67
CA GLN A 368 20.62 95.33 19.71
C GLN A 368 20.81 94.75 21.12
N GLU A 369 21.90 95.03 21.83
CA GLU A 369 22.15 94.58 23.20
C GLU A 369 21.06 95.07 24.16
N LYS A 370 20.59 96.31 24.03
CA LYS A 370 19.51 96.83 24.89
C LYS A 370 18.16 96.18 24.59
N GLU A 371 17.87 95.95 23.32
CA GLU A 371 16.65 95.25 22.89
C GLU A 371 16.71 93.77 23.29
N LEU A 372 17.87 93.13 23.09
CA LEU A 372 18.18 91.78 23.54
C LEU A 372 18.16 91.67 25.06
N VAL A 373 18.53 92.69 25.82
CA VAL A 373 18.40 92.66 27.29
C VAL A 373 16.94 92.77 27.72
N LYS A 374 16.10 93.51 27.00
CA LYS A 374 14.65 93.54 27.28
C LYS A 374 13.98 92.24 26.86
N ALA A 375 14.30 91.75 25.66
CA ALA A 375 13.85 90.47 25.15
C ALA A 375 14.36 89.32 26.05
N SER A 376 15.60 89.36 26.53
CA SER A 376 16.15 88.35 27.44
C SER A 376 15.54 88.42 28.82
N LYS A 377 15.12 89.60 29.31
CA LYS A 377 14.34 89.69 30.55
C LYS A 377 12.94 89.09 30.37
N GLN A 378 12.29 89.35 29.24
CA GLN A 378 10.99 88.75 28.91
C GLN A 378 11.11 87.24 28.70
N GLN A 379 12.13 86.79 27.96
CA GLN A 379 12.47 85.39 27.76
C GLN A 379 12.85 84.74 29.08
N ALA A 380 13.66 85.36 29.94
CA ALA A 380 14.00 84.82 31.26
C ALA A 380 12.75 84.73 32.16
N ALA A 381 11.79 85.64 32.04
CA ALA A 381 10.51 85.53 32.74
C ALA A 381 9.66 84.38 32.19
N GLN A 382 9.61 84.21 30.87
CA GLN A 382 8.94 83.09 30.20
C GLN A 382 9.62 81.74 30.52
N GLU A 383 10.94 81.67 30.48
CA GLU A 383 11.75 80.52 30.88
C GLU A 383 11.56 80.19 32.35
N ARG A 384 11.40 81.19 33.23
CA ARG A 384 11.04 80.95 34.63
C ARG A 384 9.65 80.32 34.74
N GLN A 385 8.67 80.82 34.01
CA GLN A 385 7.32 80.24 33.97
C GLN A 385 7.36 78.81 33.41
N GLN A 386 8.03 78.61 32.28
CA GLN A 386 8.25 77.30 31.67
C GLN A 386 9.03 76.35 32.58
N ALA A 387 10.04 76.82 33.31
CA ALA A 387 10.79 76.01 34.25
C ALA A 387 9.93 75.59 35.45
N ILE A 388 9.04 76.47 35.92
CA ILE A 388 8.06 76.11 36.96
C ILE A 388 7.06 75.08 36.41
N GLU A 389 6.54 75.28 35.20
CA GLU A 389 5.65 74.30 34.55
C GLU A 389 6.34 72.95 34.32
N LEU A 390 7.60 72.95 33.89
CA LEU A 390 8.39 71.74 33.71
C LEU A 390 8.68 71.06 35.04
N ARG A 391 8.94 71.81 36.11
CA ARG A 391 9.07 71.25 37.47
C ARG A 391 7.78 70.57 37.90
N LEU A 392 6.64 71.23 37.76
CA LEU A 392 5.34 70.64 38.09
C LEU A 392 5.04 69.40 37.24
N LYS A 393 5.35 69.43 35.93
CA LYS A 393 5.25 68.25 35.05
C LYS A 393 6.18 67.14 35.51
N ASN A 394 7.43 67.45 35.86
CA ASN A 394 8.40 66.48 36.35
C ASN A 394 7.98 65.87 37.69
N ASP A 395 7.39 66.65 38.60
CA ASP A 395 6.87 66.16 39.87
C ASP A 395 5.70 65.20 39.63
N LEU A 396 4.79 65.53 38.70
CA LEU A 396 3.71 64.63 38.28
C LEU A 396 4.25 63.34 37.66
N ILE A 397 5.23 63.44 36.76
CA ILE A 397 5.91 62.28 36.16
C ILE A 397 6.60 61.46 37.25
N GLN A 398 7.24 62.08 38.23
CA GLN A 398 7.92 61.38 39.32
C GLN A 398 6.92 60.63 40.21
N VAL A 399 5.75 61.21 40.48
CA VAL A 399 4.67 60.53 41.22
C VAL A 399 4.14 59.34 40.41
N GLN A 400 3.91 59.50 39.11
CA GLN A 400 3.48 58.42 38.22
C GLN A 400 4.52 57.32 38.15
N PHE A 401 5.79 57.67 37.93
CA PHE A 401 6.91 56.74 37.90
C PHE A 401 7.05 55.94 39.20
N LYS A 402 6.94 56.60 40.37
CA LYS A 402 6.95 55.89 41.67
C LYS A 402 5.77 54.93 41.82
N ARG A 403 4.58 55.31 41.32
CA ARG A 403 3.39 54.43 41.31
C ARG A 403 3.62 53.22 40.40
N GLU A 404 4.17 53.43 39.21
CA GLU A 404 4.51 52.37 38.26
C GLU A 404 5.57 51.42 38.83
N GLN A 405 6.64 51.95 39.41
CA GLN A 405 7.67 51.14 40.10
C GLN A 405 7.06 50.27 41.21
N HIS A 406 6.14 50.82 41.99
CA HIS A 406 5.46 50.05 43.03
C HIS A 406 4.56 48.97 42.44
N GLN A 407 3.82 49.26 41.36
CA GLN A 407 3.01 48.26 40.66
C GLN A 407 3.87 47.16 40.03
N GLU A 408 5.00 47.49 39.41
CA GLU A 408 5.94 46.50 38.89
C GLU A 408 6.52 45.63 40.00
N HIS A 409 6.88 46.22 41.14
CA HIS A 409 7.35 45.47 42.29
C HIS A 409 6.30 44.47 42.79
N LEU A 410 5.04 44.89 42.89
CA LEU A 410 3.92 44.00 43.23
C LEU A 410 3.71 42.90 42.18
N ARG A 411 3.79 43.21 40.89
CA ARG A 411 3.71 42.21 39.81
C ARG A 411 4.82 41.17 39.93
N ARG A 412 6.07 41.60 40.14
CA ARG A 412 7.20 40.69 40.36
C ARG A 412 6.99 39.80 41.59
N MET A 413 6.48 40.37 42.69
CA MET A 413 6.13 39.59 43.88
C MET A 413 5.03 38.55 43.61
N HIS A 414 4.00 38.90 42.84
CA HIS A 414 2.95 37.95 42.43
C HIS A 414 3.48 36.86 41.49
N GLU A 415 4.31 37.22 40.51
CA GLU A 415 4.96 36.27 39.60
C GLU A 415 5.86 35.29 40.36
N LEU A 416 6.67 35.77 41.30
CA LEU A 416 7.49 34.93 42.17
C LEU A 416 6.62 33.98 43.00
N ARG A 417 5.51 34.47 43.57
CA ARG A 417 4.57 33.62 44.31
C ARG A 417 3.96 32.54 43.42
N GLN A 418 3.54 32.88 42.20
CA GLN A 418 3.04 31.90 41.22
C GLN A 418 4.10 30.87 40.82
N GLN A 419 5.36 31.29 40.67
CA GLN A 419 6.46 30.37 40.38
C GLN A 419 6.69 29.39 41.55
N LEU A 420 6.66 29.89 42.79
CA LEU A 420 6.77 29.03 43.98
C LEU A 420 5.59 28.08 44.10
N ASP A 421 4.36 28.56 43.86
CA ASP A 421 3.16 27.71 43.87
C ASP A 421 3.27 26.59 42.82
N LYS A 422 3.77 26.90 41.61
CA LYS A 422 4.05 25.89 40.57
C LYS A 422 5.11 24.88 41.00
N GLN A 423 6.19 25.33 41.67
CA GLN A 423 7.23 24.42 42.16
C GLN A 423 6.69 23.49 43.26
N VAL A 424 5.83 24.01 44.15
CA VAL A 424 5.16 23.20 45.18
C VAL A 424 4.23 22.18 44.53
N GLN A 425 3.45 22.58 43.52
CA GLN A 425 2.61 21.65 42.74
C GLN A 425 3.44 20.56 42.07
N GLN A 426 4.56 20.91 41.42
CA GLN A 426 5.46 19.94 40.79
C GLN A 426 6.04 18.95 41.80
N ARG A 427 6.49 19.42 42.97
CA ARG A 427 6.96 18.51 44.04
C ARG A 427 5.84 17.59 44.53
N HIS A 428 4.64 18.12 44.72
CA HIS A 428 3.51 17.32 45.16
C HIS A 428 3.09 16.30 44.09
N GLU A 429 3.16 16.64 42.80
CA GLU A 429 2.96 15.70 41.69
C GLU A 429 4.03 14.61 41.68
N GLU A 430 5.30 14.97 41.92
CA GLU A 430 6.40 14.01 41.98
C GLU A 430 6.30 13.08 43.19
N GLU A 431 5.90 13.60 44.35
CA GLU A 431 5.65 12.82 45.58
C GLU A 431 4.41 11.93 45.47
N THR A 432 3.38 12.36 44.74
CA THR A 432 2.15 11.57 44.51
C THR A 432 2.25 10.60 43.34
N ARG A 433 3.34 10.63 42.56
CA ARG A 433 3.56 9.65 41.49
C ARG A 433 3.77 8.27 42.14
N PRO A 434 2.90 7.29 41.85
CA PRO A 434 3.14 5.93 42.30
C PRO A 434 4.48 5.45 41.72
N GLY A 435 5.32 4.86 42.57
CA GLY A 435 6.61 4.30 42.17
C GLY A 435 6.41 3.30 41.04
N ARG A 436 6.78 3.67 39.82
CA ARG A 436 6.60 2.83 38.65
C ARG A 436 7.68 1.76 38.67
N ASN A 437 7.29 0.51 38.93
CA ASN A 437 8.23 -0.59 38.94
C ASN A 437 8.54 -1.01 37.50
N TYR A 438 9.47 -0.29 36.85
CA TYR A 438 9.85 -0.49 35.45
C TYR A 438 10.21 -1.94 35.13
N ASN A 439 10.85 -2.64 36.07
CA ASN A 439 11.22 -4.04 35.90
C ASN A 439 10.00 -4.96 35.78
N ARG A 440 8.93 -4.67 36.52
CA ARG A 440 7.70 -5.47 36.53
C ARG A 440 6.80 -5.16 35.34
N GLU A 441 6.73 -3.90 34.94
CA GLU A 441 6.04 -3.52 33.70
C GLU A 441 6.72 -4.11 32.47
N ALA A 442 8.06 -4.10 32.41
CA ALA A 442 8.81 -4.74 31.35
C ALA A 442 8.52 -6.26 31.29
N GLN A 443 8.42 -6.93 32.44
CA GLN A 443 8.05 -8.36 32.49
C GLN A 443 6.64 -8.62 31.94
N LEU A 444 5.67 -7.75 32.28
CA LEU A 444 4.31 -7.84 31.74
C LEU A 444 4.26 -7.57 30.24
N GLU A 445 5.04 -6.61 29.75
CA GLU A 445 5.19 -6.37 28.33
C GLU A 445 5.74 -7.61 27.62
N CYS A 446 6.82 -8.21 28.11
CA CYS A 446 7.36 -9.47 27.57
C CYS A 446 6.29 -10.58 27.52
N LEU A 447 5.53 -10.77 28.60
CA LEU A 447 4.46 -11.77 28.65
C LEU A 447 3.32 -11.47 27.66
N ARG A 448 2.99 -10.19 27.43
CA ARG A 448 2.01 -9.79 26.41
C ARG A 448 2.50 -10.13 25.00
N GLU A 449 3.78 -9.90 24.70
CA GLU A 449 4.35 -10.26 23.40
C GLU A 449 4.34 -11.77 23.20
N ASP A 450 4.71 -12.54 24.23
CA ASP A 450 4.72 -14.00 24.18
C ASP A 450 3.30 -14.56 23.95
N VAL A 451 2.28 -14.02 24.63
CA VAL A 451 0.87 -14.39 24.41
C VAL A 451 0.48 -14.14 22.96
N PHE A 452 0.73 -12.93 22.45
CA PHE A 452 0.41 -12.58 21.06
C PHE A 452 1.13 -13.52 20.08
N PHE A 453 2.42 -13.78 20.28
CA PHE A 453 3.20 -14.65 19.40
C PHE A 453 2.60 -16.05 19.31
N PHE A 454 2.27 -16.69 20.45
CA PHE A 454 1.72 -18.05 20.43
C PHE A 454 0.27 -18.10 19.95
N ASP A 455 -0.55 -17.08 20.24
CA ASP A 455 -1.90 -16.97 19.67
C ASP A 455 -1.83 -16.83 18.14
N TYR A 456 -0.92 -15.99 17.64
CA TYR A 456 -0.70 -15.79 16.21
C TYR A 456 -0.13 -17.03 15.52
N ALA A 457 0.85 -17.70 16.16
CA ALA A 457 1.39 -18.97 15.67
C ALA A 457 0.29 -20.03 15.55
N ARG A 458 -0.58 -20.14 16.56
CA ARG A 458 -1.72 -21.07 16.55
C ARG A 458 -2.66 -20.77 15.38
N GLN A 459 -3.07 -19.52 15.21
CA GLN A 459 -3.95 -19.10 14.10
C GLN A 459 -3.34 -19.44 12.73
N LEU A 460 -2.05 -19.18 12.53
CA LEU A 460 -1.37 -19.50 11.28
C LEU A 460 -1.22 -21.00 11.04
N MET A 461 -0.99 -21.79 12.09
CA MET A 461 -0.95 -23.25 12.00
C MET A 461 -2.34 -23.83 11.67
N ASP A 462 -3.41 -23.31 12.28
CA ASP A 462 -4.80 -23.68 11.97
C ASP A 462 -5.10 -23.43 10.48
N GLU A 463 -4.77 -22.23 9.98
CA GLU A 463 -4.94 -21.86 8.57
C GLU A 463 -4.13 -22.77 7.63
N ALA A 464 -2.88 -23.05 7.99
CA ALA A 464 -2.01 -23.90 7.19
C ALA A 464 -2.50 -25.35 7.17
N GLN A 465 -2.97 -25.88 8.31
CA GLN A 465 -3.53 -27.22 8.39
C GLN A 465 -4.83 -27.34 7.58
N ALA A 466 -5.72 -26.34 7.66
CA ALA A 466 -6.95 -26.29 6.86
C ALA A 466 -6.66 -26.31 5.35
N LYS A 467 -5.55 -25.69 4.92
CA LYS A 467 -5.08 -25.70 3.53
C LYS A 467 -4.22 -26.92 3.16
N GLY A 468 -3.92 -27.81 4.11
CA GLY A 468 -3.06 -28.98 3.90
C GLY A 468 -1.57 -28.65 3.69
N HIS A 469 -1.12 -27.48 4.13
CA HIS A 469 0.28 -27.07 4.04
C HIS A 469 1.12 -27.70 5.18
N PRO A 470 2.42 -27.98 4.94
CA PRO A 470 3.28 -28.60 5.95
C PRO A 470 3.59 -27.63 7.10
N LEU A 471 3.41 -28.08 8.34
CA LEU A 471 3.59 -27.25 9.55
C LEU A 471 5.05 -27.16 10.03
N LYS A 472 5.96 -27.98 9.48
CA LYS A 472 7.39 -28.00 9.82
C LYS A 472 8.08 -26.61 9.91
N PRO A 473 7.86 -25.66 8.98
CA PRO A 473 8.46 -24.32 9.10
C PRO A 473 7.99 -23.56 10.35
N PHE A 474 6.71 -23.66 10.70
CA PHE A 474 6.17 -23.01 11.90
C PHE A 474 6.71 -23.65 13.17
N ILE A 475 6.82 -24.98 13.22
CA ILE A 475 7.39 -25.69 14.37
C ILE A 475 8.83 -25.24 14.62
N ARG A 476 9.62 -25.05 13.55
CA ARG A 476 10.98 -24.51 13.65
C ARG A 476 10.98 -23.10 14.23
N ALA A 477 10.15 -22.19 13.70
CA ALA A 477 10.07 -20.81 14.16
C ALA A 477 9.61 -20.71 15.63
N VAL A 478 8.58 -21.47 16.01
CA VAL A 478 8.10 -21.55 17.40
C VAL A 478 9.19 -22.12 18.32
N GLY A 479 9.93 -23.12 17.87
CA GLY A 479 11.04 -23.70 18.62
C GLY A 479 12.20 -22.71 18.83
N GLN A 480 12.55 -21.93 17.80
CA GLN A 480 13.56 -20.87 17.89
C GLN A 480 13.12 -19.80 18.89
N TYR A 481 11.90 -19.29 18.76
CA TYR A 481 11.35 -18.28 19.67
C TYR A 481 11.30 -18.76 21.13
N LYS A 482 10.86 -20.00 21.38
CA LYS A 482 10.90 -20.61 22.72
C LYS A 482 12.31 -20.61 23.32
N ASN A 483 13.33 -20.94 22.51
CA ASN A 483 14.71 -21.00 22.95
C ASN A 483 15.29 -19.60 23.23
N ASP A 484 15.03 -18.64 22.34
CA ASP A 484 15.56 -17.27 22.44
C ASP A 484 14.99 -16.54 23.67
N ASN A 485 13.69 -16.71 23.94
CA ASN A 485 13.01 -16.12 25.10
C ASN A 485 13.07 -16.99 26.36
N ARG A 486 13.73 -18.16 26.32
CA ARG A 486 13.85 -19.12 27.43
C ARG A 486 12.48 -19.55 28.02
N ILE A 487 11.45 -19.60 27.18
CA ILE A 487 10.07 -19.90 27.58
C ILE A 487 9.96 -21.41 27.84
N GLY A 488 9.68 -21.79 29.08
CA GLY A 488 9.63 -23.20 29.50
C GLY A 488 11.00 -23.86 29.70
N ALA A 489 12.09 -23.13 29.46
CA ALA A 489 13.41 -23.54 29.90
C ALA A 489 13.49 -23.32 31.42
N GLY A 490 13.34 -24.39 32.21
CA GLY A 490 13.65 -24.32 33.63
C GLY A 490 15.07 -23.77 33.82
N ILE A 491 15.29 -22.92 34.83
CA ILE A 491 16.63 -22.46 35.18
C ILE A 491 17.45 -23.70 35.54
N ARG A 492 18.23 -24.20 34.58
CA ARG A 492 19.10 -25.36 34.80
C ARG A 492 20.30 -24.87 35.57
N ILE A 493 20.14 -24.77 36.89
CA ILE A 493 21.23 -24.48 37.81
C ILE A 493 22.23 -25.64 37.66
N PRO A 494 23.47 -25.38 37.23
CA PRO A 494 24.50 -26.40 37.16
C PRO A 494 24.60 -27.14 38.51
N PRO A 495 24.83 -28.46 38.51
CA PRO A 495 24.79 -29.26 39.75
C PRO A 495 25.79 -28.79 40.81
N HIS A 496 26.86 -28.10 40.41
CA HIS A 496 27.86 -27.52 41.33
C HIS A 496 27.42 -26.18 41.96
N LEU A 497 26.37 -25.54 41.43
CA LEU A 497 25.75 -24.33 42.00
C LEU A 497 24.52 -24.64 42.87
N VAL A 498 24.04 -25.89 42.85
CA VAL A 498 22.98 -26.35 43.77
C VAL A 498 23.63 -26.70 45.10
N THR A 499 23.64 -25.75 46.03
CA THR A 499 24.10 -25.99 47.39
C THR A 499 23.11 -26.90 48.12
N ARG A 500 23.58 -28.07 48.58
CA ARG A 500 22.80 -29.01 49.44
C ARG A 500 22.85 -28.64 50.91
N LEU A 501 23.53 -27.55 51.25
CA LEU A 501 23.57 -27.01 52.60
C LEU A 501 22.25 -26.30 52.86
N THR A 502 21.42 -26.85 53.73
CA THR A 502 20.30 -26.12 54.31
C THR A 502 20.91 -24.99 55.13
N MET A 503 20.96 -23.78 54.58
CA MET A 503 21.30 -22.59 55.35
C MET A 503 20.39 -22.61 56.58
N GLY A 504 20.99 -22.65 57.78
CA GLY A 504 20.28 -22.86 59.03
C GLY A 504 19.07 -21.93 59.18
N ARG A 505 18.07 -22.37 59.94
CA ARG A 505 16.90 -21.54 60.26
C ARG A 505 17.38 -20.16 60.70
N ARG A 506 16.91 -19.11 60.00
CA ARG A 506 17.12 -17.71 60.38
C ARG A 506 16.78 -17.56 61.85
N THR A 507 17.76 -17.22 62.67
CA THR A 507 17.56 -16.87 64.07
C THR A 507 17.02 -15.45 64.18
N GLU A 508 16.29 -15.16 65.25
CA GLU A 508 15.44 -13.97 65.47
C GLU A 508 16.13 -12.60 65.37
N GLY A 509 17.44 -12.55 65.07
CA GLY A 509 18.24 -11.32 64.96
C GLY A 509 18.59 -10.87 63.54
N ASP A 510 18.30 -11.67 62.50
CA ASP A 510 18.46 -11.20 61.12
C ASP A 510 17.34 -10.22 60.80
N SER A 511 17.69 -8.99 60.41
CA SER A 511 16.75 -7.92 60.08
C SER A 511 15.66 -8.46 59.17
N GLN A 512 14.42 -8.44 59.68
CA GLN A 512 13.25 -8.74 58.87
C GLN A 512 13.34 -7.86 57.64
N ALA A 513 13.38 -8.46 56.44
CA ALA A 513 13.12 -7.73 55.22
C ALA A 513 11.80 -7.00 55.46
N GLU A 514 11.85 -5.68 55.55
CA GLU A 514 10.71 -4.85 55.87
C GLU A 514 9.56 -5.24 54.95
N LYS A 515 8.59 -5.99 55.50
CA LYS A 515 7.25 -6.02 54.96
C LYS A 515 6.66 -4.68 55.35
N GLN A 516 7.01 -3.64 54.60
CA GLN A 516 6.20 -2.42 54.62
C GLN A 516 4.82 -2.84 54.10
N PRO A 517 3.75 -2.70 54.89
CA PRO A 517 2.39 -2.86 54.38
C PRO A 517 2.10 -1.63 53.54
N SER A 518 2.49 -1.67 52.27
CA SER A 518 2.19 -0.60 51.34
C SER A 518 0.75 -0.74 50.87
N GLU A 519 -0.05 0.30 51.10
CA GLU A 519 -1.40 0.49 50.55
C GLU A 519 -1.44 0.52 48.99
N THR A 520 -0.34 0.15 48.31
CA THR A 520 -0.23 -0.17 46.87
C THR A 520 -0.63 -1.61 46.52
N ASP A 521 -1.18 -2.33 47.49
CA ASP A 521 -1.56 -3.74 47.40
C ASP A 521 -2.53 -4.06 46.25
N ASP A 522 -3.44 -3.16 45.89
CA ASP A 522 -4.47 -3.46 44.89
C ASP A 522 -3.90 -3.50 43.46
N LYS A 523 -3.02 -2.56 43.11
CA LYS A 523 -2.37 -2.55 41.78
C LYS A 523 -1.38 -3.69 41.63
N GLU A 524 -0.68 -4.05 42.70
CA GLU A 524 0.24 -5.19 42.66
C GLU A 524 -0.48 -6.53 42.60
N LYS A 525 -1.66 -6.63 43.24
CA LYS A 525 -2.55 -7.80 43.14
C LYS A 525 -3.16 -7.91 41.74
N THR A 526 -3.65 -6.83 41.12
CA THR A 526 -4.19 -6.87 39.75
C THR A 526 -3.11 -7.23 38.74
N MET A 527 -1.92 -6.64 38.84
CA MET A 527 -0.81 -6.94 37.94
C MET A 527 -0.30 -8.38 38.13
N SER A 528 -0.30 -8.89 39.37
CA SER A 528 0.01 -10.31 39.63
C SER A 528 -1.03 -11.27 39.05
N GLN A 529 -2.30 -10.87 38.98
CA GLN A 529 -3.36 -11.64 38.33
C GLN A 529 -3.18 -11.63 36.81
N GLU A 530 -2.89 -10.47 36.21
CA GLU A 530 -2.58 -10.35 34.78
C GLU A 530 -1.40 -11.25 34.36
N GLU A 531 -0.30 -11.26 35.12
CA GLU A 531 0.84 -12.14 34.88
C GLU A 531 0.44 -13.62 34.87
N ALA A 532 -0.39 -14.04 35.82
CA ALA A 532 -0.87 -15.42 35.92
C ALA A 532 -1.79 -15.79 34.75
N GLU A 533 -2.65 -14.87 34.32
CA GLU A 533 -3.51 -15.06 33.14
C GLU A 533 -2.71 -15.18 31.85
N HIS A 534 -1.72 -14.31 31.63
CA HIS A 534 -0.85 -14.39 30.45
C HIS A 534 -0.09 -15.71 30.41
N LYS A 535 0.48 -16.15 31.53
CA LYS A 535 1.16 -17.46 31.62
C LYS A 535 0.23 -18.63 31.33
N LYS A 536 -1.01 -18.59 31.84
CA LYS A 536 -2.04 -19.61 31.51
C LYS A 536 -2.32 -19.65 30.01
N LYS A 537 -2.58 -18.50 29.37
CA LYS A 537 -2.81 -18.40 27.93
C LYS A 537 -1.65 -18.95 27.10
N ILE A 538 -0.40 -18.60 27.47
CA ILE A 538 0.80 -19.15 26.84
C ILE A 538 0.79 -20.67 26.93
N THR A 539 0.58 -21.23 28.14
CA THR A 539 0.60 -22.69 28.32
C THR A 539 -0.51 -23.41 27.55
N GLU A 540 -1.71 -22.81 27.44
CA GLU A 540 -2.82 -23.36 26.66
C GLU A 540 -2.51 -23.35 25.16
N ASN A 541 -1.95 -22.26 24.65
CA ASN A 541 -1.54 -22.16 23.25
C ASN A 541 -0.42 -23.13 22.90
N LEU A 542 0.56 -23.28 23.79
CA LEU A 542 1.63 -24.24 23.62
C LEU A 542 1.13 -25.67 23.55
N LYS A 543 0.19 -26.07 24.41
CA LYS A 543 -0.43 -27.40 24.34
C LYS A 543 -1.10 -27.65 22.99
N LYS A 544 -1.88 -26.67 22.49
CA LYS A 544 -2.52 -26.78 21.18
C LYS A 544 -1.51 -26.89 20.03
N ILE A 545 -0.41 -26.13 20.09
CA ILE A 545 0.68 -26.24 19.12
C ILE A 545 1.34 -27.61 19.18
N GLU A 546 1.55 -28.15 20.38
CA GLU A 546 2.08 -29.50 20.58
C GLU A 546 1.13 -30.58 20.04
N ASP A 547 -0.18 -30.40 20.16
CA ASP A 547 -1.18 -31.27 19.53
C ASP A 547 -1.04 -31.29 18.00
N PHE A 548 -0.78 -30.14 17.36
CA PHE A 548 -0.48 -30.09 15.92
C PHE A 548 0.80 -30.85 15.55
N ILE A 549 1.85 -30.73 16.36
CA ILE A 549 3.12 -31.44 16.15
C ILE A 549 2.88 -32.95 16.21
N LEU A 550 2.13 -33.41 17.21
CA LEU A 550 1.77 -34.82 17.37
C LEU A 550 0.90 -35.33 16.22
N ALA A 551 -0.03 -34.51 15.72
CA ALA A 551 -0.85 -34.85 14.56
C ALA A 551 -0.02 -34.99 13.27
N GLU A 552 0.92 -34.07 13.01
CA GLU A 552 1.81 -34.16 11.84
C GLU A 552 2.76 -35.36 11.93
N ALA A 553 3.27 -35.68 13.12
CA ALA A 553 4.11 -36.86 13.34
C ALA A 553 3.35 -38.16 13.02
N LYS A 554 2.11 -38.30 13.51
CA LYS A 554 1.25 -39.45 13.20
C LYS A 554 0.89 -39.58 11.72
N LEU A 555 0.76 -38.45 11.00
CA LEU A 555 0.53 -38.47 9.55
C LEU A 555 1.74 -38.96 8.76
N LYS A 556 2.96 -38.74 9.26
CA LYS A 556 4.20 -39.25 8.65
C LYS A 556 4.42 -40.73 8.90
N GLU A 557 4.02 -41.27 10.05
CA GLU A 557 4.12 -42.71 10.34
C GLU A 557 3.14 -43.57 9.54
N LYS A 558 2.05 -42.97 9.02
CA LYS A 558 1.02 -43.66 8.23
C LYS A 558 1.25 -43.63 6.71
N LYS A 559 2.18 -42.80 6.21
CA LYS A 559 2.55 -42.69 4.80
C LYS A 559 3.89 -43.39 4.58
#